data_AF-A0A356BF96-F1
#
_entry.id   AF-A0A356BF96-F1
#
_cell.length_a   1.000
_cell.length_b   1.000
_cell.length_c   1.000
_cell.angle_alpha   90.00
_cell.angle_beta   90.00
_cell.angle_gamma   90.00
#
_symmetry.space_group_name_H-M   'P 1'
#
loop_
_entity.id
_entity.type
_entity.pdbx_description
1 polymer ?
#
loop_
_entity_poly.entity_id
_entity_poly.type
_entity_poly.pdbx_seq_one_letter_code
_entity_poly.pdbx_strand_id
1 'polypeptide(L)'
;MTLQKTFTVWLVSLVVVIAIIATVLLSSREANRLNLQLAQERQQLGREITELLTLTDSLMSAQVKSSMRLLNQRIAQNGPVTVGPEVDVAGRKVNDLLLNAEGQANRFELVDAVTDIMGGTATLFSRDDKDFVRISTNVIAQNKRAIGTVLAPDGLAIAAIRRGAAFYGTVDILGNPFVTG
;
A
#
# COMPACT_ATOMS: atom_id res chain seq x y z
N MET A 1 -35.90 -3.85 -77.69
CA MET A 1 -35.58 -4.54 -76.41
C MET A 1 -34.26 -4.09 -75.77
N THR A 2 -33.47 -3.19 -76.37
CA THR A 2 -32.17 -2.73 -75.83
C THR A 2 -32.30 -1.60 -74.79
N LEU A 3 -33.24 -0.67 -74.98
CA LEU A 3 -33.45 0.49 -74.08
C LEU A 3 -33.95 0.12 -72.68
N GLN A 4 -34.85 -0.88 -72.57
CA GLN A 4 -35.36 -1.35 -71.28
C GLN A 4 -34.29 -2.04 -70.44
N LYS A 5 -33.42 -2.85 -71.08
CA LYS A 5 -32.32 -3.55 -70.38
C LYS A 5 -31.27 -2.59 -69.84
N THR A 6 -30.88 -1.58 -70.61
CA THR A 6 -29.92 -0.56 -70.14
C THR A 6 -30.52 0.28 -69.02
N PHE A 7 -31.78 0.68 -69.13
CA PHE A 7 -32.48 1.40 -68.08
C PHE A 7 -32.58 0.60 -66.77
N THR A 8 -32.91 -0.70 -66.84
CA THR A 8 -32.96 -1.56 -65.63
C THR A 8 -31.60 -1.76 -64.99
N VAL A 9 -30.52 -1.86 -65.78
CA VAL A 9 -29.15 -2.01 -65.25
C VAL A 9 -28.73 -0.74 -64.50
N TRP A 10 -29.00 0.44 -65.06
CA TRP A 10 -28.74 1.71 -64.39
C TRP A 10 -29.52 1.88 -63.09
N LEU A 11 -30.80 1.50 -63.09
CA LEU A 11 -31.65 1.55 -61.89
C LEU A 11 -31.11 0.62 -60.79
N VAL A 12 -30.75 -0.63 -61.14
CA VAL A 12 -30.21 -1.60 -60.18
C VAL A 12 -28.86 -1.14 -59.63
N SER A 13 -27.96 -0.64 -60.48
CA SER A 13 -26.68 -0.08 -60.03
C SER A 13 -26.86 1.09 -59.08
N LEU A 14 -27.83 1.98 -59.35
CA LEU A 14 -28.12 3.12 -58.46
C LEU A 14 -28.58 2.64 -57.07
N VAL A 15 -29.47 1.64 -57.02
CA VAL A 15 -29.95 1.06 -55.75
C VAL A 15 -28.81 0.42 -54.97
N VAL A 16 -27.91 -0.32 -55.65
CA VAL A 16 -26.74 -0.93 -55.00
C VAL A 16 -25.80 0.12 -54.42
N VAL A 17 -25.53 1.20 -55.15
CA VAL A 17 -24.68 2.31 -54.67
C VAL A 17 -25.29 2.98 -53.43
N ILE A 18 -26.60 3.24 -53.44
CA ILE A 18 -27.30 3.82 -52.28
C ILE A 18 -27.23 2.87 -51.07
N ALA A 19 -27.40 1.57 -51.28
CA ALA A 19 -27.32 0.57 -50.21
C ALA A 19 -25.92 0.53 -49.57
N ILE A 20 -24.85 0.61 -50.38
CA ILE A 20 -23.47 0.65 -49.88
C ILE A 20 -23.24 1.94 -49.08
N ILE A 21 -23.63 3.10 -49.61
CA ILE A 21 -23.48 4.39 -48.92
C ILE A 21 -24.24 4.39 -47.58
N ALA A 22 -25.48 3.90 -47.58
CA ALA A 22 -26.27 3.76 -46.37
C ALA A 22 -25.60 2.85 -45.34
N THR A 23 -25.05 1.71 -45.79
CA THR A 23 -24.32 0.77 -44.92
C THR A 23 -23.09 1.43 -44.29
N VAL A 24 -22.26 2.10 -45.09
CA VAL A 24 -21.05 2.79 -44.58
C VAL A 24 -21.41 3.92 -43.62
N LEU A 25 -22.46 4.68 -43.89
CA LEU A 25 -22.93 5.74 -42.99
C LEU A 25 -23.48 5.19 -41.67
N LEU A 26 -24.21 4.07 -41.71
CA LEU A 26 -24.71 3.42 -40.50
C LEU A 26 -23.55 2.81 -39.70
N SER A 27 -22.67 2.05 -40.35
CA SER A 27 -21.49 1.45 -39.70
C SER A 27 -20.56 2.50 -39.10
N SER A 28 -20.32 3.63 -39.77
CA SER A 28 -19.49 4.71 -39.22
C SER A 28 -20.15 5.42 -38.04
N ARG A 29 -21.47 5.62 -38.07
CA ARG A 29 -22.21 6.15 -36.92
C ARG A 29 -22.18 5.20 -35.73
N GLU A 30 -22.33 3.90 -35.97
CA GLU A 30 -22.33 2.86 -34.94
C GLU A 30 -20.93 2.69 -34.33
N ALA A 31 -19.90 2.66 -35.17
CA ALA A 31 -18.50 2.62 -34.73
C ALA A 31 -18.14 3.85 -33.87
N ASN A 32 -18.59 5.04 -34.27
CA ASN A 32 -18.37 6.26 -33.47
C ASN A 32 -19.11 6.21 -32.13
N ARG A 33 -20.34 5.69 -32.08
CA ARG A 33 -21.09 5.50 -30.83
C ARG A 33 -20.40 4.49 -29.90
N LEU A 34 -19.95 3.38 -30.46
CA LEU A 34 -19.24 2.33 -29.72
C LEU A 34 -17.91 2.86 -29.15
N ASN A 35 -17.14 3.60 -29.94
CA ASN A 35 -15.89 4.21 -29.49
C ASN A 35 -16.10 5.22 -28.34
N LEU A 36 -17.18 6.01 -28.38
CA LEU A 36 -17.53 6.93 -27.31
C LEU A 36 -17.96 6.21 -26.03
N GLN A 37 -18.75 5.13 -26.14
CA GLN A 37 -19.14 4.32 -24.99
C GLN A 37 -17.94 3.61 -24.35
N LEU A 38 -17.05 3.02 -25.15
CA LEU A 38 -15.81 2.39 -24.67
C LEU A 38 -14.89 3.39 -23.97
N ALA A 39 -14.80 4.62 -24.47
CA ALA A 39 -14.03 5.67 -23.82
C ALA A 39 -14.61 6.06 -22.46
N GLN A 40 -15.95 6.13 -22.35
CA GLN A 40 -16.64 6.42 -21.09
C GLN A 40 -16.51 5.28 -20.08
N GLU A 41 -16.70 4.03 -20.51
CA GLU A 41 -16.59 2.84 -19.67
C GLU A 41 -15.16 2.66 -19.13
N ARG A 42 -14.14 2.87 -19.98
CA ARG A 42 -12.73 2.87 -19.54
C ARG A 42 -12.44 3.95 -18.50
N GLN A 43 -13.04 5.13 -18.67
CA GLN A 43 -12.86 6.23 -17.72
C GLN A 43 -13.57 5.93 -16.40
N GLN A 44 -14.78 5.35 -16.44
CA GLN A 44 -15.52 4.94 -15.25
C GLN A 44 -14.76 3.85 -14.48
N LEU A 45 -14.33 2.79 -15.16
CA LEU A 45 -13.53 1.72 -14.56
C LEU A 45 -12.22 2.27 -13.96
N GLY A 46 -11.55 3.18 -14.66
CA GLY A 46 -10.33 3.83 -14.16
C GLY A 46 -10.57 4.67 -12.89
N ARG A 47 -11.70 5.39 -12.82
CA ARG A 47 -12.10 6.13 -11.61
C ARG A 47 -12.42 5.20 -10.46
N GLU A 48 -13.19 4.14 -10.71
CA GLU A 48 -13.58 3.16 -9.69
C GLU A 48 -12.35 2.46 -9.11
N ILE A 49 -11.38 2.06 -9.95
CA ILE A 49 -10.10 1.49 -9.48
C ILE A 49 -9.35 2.51 -8.61
N THR A 50 -9.29 3.77 -9.02
CA THR A 50 -8.58 4.82 -8.26
C THR A 50 -9.26 5.09 -6.92
N GLU A 51 -10.58 5.09 -6.88
CA GLU A 51 -11.37 5.24 -5.67
C GLU A 51 -11.16 4.05 -4.73
N LEU A 52 -11.20 2.81 -5.24
CA LEU A 52 -10.91 1.61 -4.44
C LEU A 52 -9.49 1.63 -3.86
N LEU A 53 -8.49 2.05 -4.64
CA LEU A 53 -7.11 2.19 -4.16
C LEU A 53 -7.00 3.24 -3.06
N THR A 54 -7.69 4.37 -3.22
CA THR A 54 -7.71 5.47 -2.24
C THR A 54 -8.42 5.06 -0.94
N LEU A 55 -9.53 4.33 -1.06
CA LEU A 55 -10.24 3.75 0.08
C LEU A 55 -9.36 2.73 0.81
N THR A 56 -8.67 1.87 0.05
CA THR A 56 -7.73 0.90 0.62
C THR A 56 -6.61 1.60 1.38
N ASP A 57 -5.97 2.60 0.80
CA ASP A 57 -4.91 3.39 1.46
C ASP A 57 -5.42 4.07 2.73
N SER A 58 -6.62 4.67 2.68
CA SER A 58 -7.24 5.32 3.83
C SER A 58 -7.54 4.34 4.96
N LEU A 59 -8.06 3.15 4.64
CA LEU A 59 -8.35 2.10 5.61
C LEU A 59 -7.08 1.52 6.22
N MET A 60 -6.07 1.22 5.40
CA MET A 60 -4.77 0.73 5.89
C MET A 60 -4.09 1.77 6.80
N SER A 61 -4.08 3.04 6.40
CA SER A 61 -3.55 4.14 7.20
C SER A 61 -4.32 4.33 8.51
N ALA A 62 -5.65 4.22 8.48
CA ALA A 62 -6.48 4.27 9.69
C ALA A 62 -6.21 3.09 10.63
N GLN A 63 -6.01 1.88 10.08
CA GLN A 63 -5.64 0.70 10.85
C GLN A 63 -4.27 0.89 11.52
N VAL A 64 -3.24 1.33 10.79
CA VAL A 64 -1.90 1.61 11.33
C VAL A 64 -1.97 2.64 12.46
N LYS A 65 -2.68 3.75 12.27
CA LYS A 65 -2.90 4.74 13.34
C LYS A 65 -3.59 4.15 14.55
N SER A 66 -4.53 3.23 14.34
CA SER A 66 -5.23 2.54 15.43
C SER A 66 -4.30 1.58 16.18
N SER A 67 -3.43 0.85 15.46
CA SER A 67 -2.41 -0.01 16.06
C SER A 67 -1.41 0.78 16.89
N MET A 68 -0.97 1.94 16.39
CA MET A 68 -0.08 2.83 17.14
C MET A 68 -0.74 3.41 18.39
N ARG A 69 -2.04 3.76 18.33
CA ARG A 69 -2.78 4.17 19.54
C ARG A 69 -2.83 3.05 20.57
N LEU A 70 -3.09 1.80 20.16
CA LEU A 70 -3.10 0.66 21.06
C LEU A 70 -1.71 0.40 21.67
N LEU A 71 -0.66 0.44 20.86
CA LEU A 71 0.72 0.28 21.34
C LEU A 71 1.06 1.36 22.38
N ASN A 72 0.79 2.63 22.07
CA ASN A 72 1.03 3.74 23.00
C ASN A 72 0.20 3.62 24.28
N GLN A 73 -1.05 3.16 24.19
CA GLN A 73 -1.89 2.90 25.35
C GLN A 73 -1.28 1.81 26.24
N ARG A 74 -0.82 0.70 25.67
CA ARG A 74 -0.18 -0.39 26.43
C ARG A 74 1.15 0.06 27.05
N ILE A 75 1.96 0.82 26.32
CA ILE A 75 3.19 1.43 26.85
C ILE A 75 2.85 2.31 28.07
N ALA A 76 1.86 3.20 27.93
CA ALA A 76 1.46 4.09 29.02
C ALA A 76 0.92 3.34 30.25
N GLN A 77 0.22 2.21 30.06
CA GLN A 77 -0.23 1.35 31.14
C GLN A 77 0.93 0.66 31.87
N ASN A 78 2.01 0.35 31.15
CA ASN A 78 3.22 -0.24 31.69
C ASN A 78 4.21 0.79 32.25
N GLY A 79 3.81 2.06 32.40
CA GLY A 79 4.59 3.11 33.04
C GLY A 79 5.50 3.92 32.09
N PRO A 80 6.35 4.80 32.64
CA PRO A 80 7.18 5.68 31.83
C PRO A 80 8.27 4.92 31.08
N VAL A 81 8.58 5.39 29.87
CA VAL A 81 9.69 4.88 29.06
C VAL A 81 10.98 5.54 29.52
N THR A 82 11.98 4.74 29.90
CA THR A 82 13.33 5.24 30.22
C THR A 82 14.40 4.42 29.50
N VAL A 83 15.60 4.99 29.38
CA VAL A 83 16.76 4.29 28.83
C VAL A 83 17.34 3.37 29.92
N GLY A 84 17.49 2.10 29.59
CA GLY A 84 18.05 1.07 30.46
C GLY A 84 19.54 0.83 30.24
N PRO A 85 20.11 -0.18 30.94
CA PRO A 85 21.49 -0.59 30.73
C PRO A 85 21.69 -1.19 29.34
N GLU A 86 22.95 -1.32 28.95
CA GLU A 86 23.34 -1.99 27.70
C GLU A 86 23.06 -3.49 27.78
N VAL A 87 22.43 -4.04 26.74
CA VAL A 87 22.04 -5.44 26.61
C VAL A 87 22.46 -5.97 25.24
N ASP A 88 22.74 -7.27 25.17
CA ASP A 88 23.03 -7.94 23.90
C ASP A 88 21.72 -8.29 23.17
N VAL A 89 21.63 -7.84 21.92
CA VAL A 89 20.54 -8.16 21.00
C VAL A 89 21.15 -8.75 19.74
N ALA A 90 21.14 -10.08 19.65
CA ALA A 90 21.72 -10.84 18.54
C ALA A 90 23.19 -10.50 18.25
N GLY A 91 24.02 -10.37 19.30
CA GLY A 91 25.45 -10.07 19.19
C GLY A 91 25.78 -8.59 19.05
N ARG A 92 24.77 -7.71 19.09
CA ARG A 92 24.96 -6.25 19.14
C ARG A 92 24.61 -5.74 20.52
N LYS A 93 25.51 -4.95 21.11
CA LYS A 93 25.26 -4.27 22.37
C LYS A 93 24.54 -2.93 22.13
N VAL A 94 23.39 -2.74 22.77
CA VAL A 94 22.58 -1.51 22.68
C VAL A 94 21.92 -1.21 24.01
N ASN A 95 21.58 0.05 24.27
CA ASN A 95 20.80 0.39 25.46
C ASN A 95 19.41 -0.25 25.41
N ASP A 96 18.95 -0.81 26.52
CA ASP A 96 17.58 -1.30 26.64
C ASP A 96 16.57 -0.15 26.70
N LEU A 97 15.31 -0.45 26.40
CA LEU A 97 14.17 0.40 26.73
C LEU A 97 13.49 -0.20 27.95
N LEU A 98 13.29 0.60 29.00
CA LEU A 98 12.59 0.18 30.20
C LEU A 98 11.17 0.73 30.19
N LEU A 99 10.20 -0.13 30.52
CA LEU A 99 8.84 0.26 30.88
C LEU A 99 8.66 -0.07 32.36
N ASN A 100 8.52 0.95 33.21
CA ASN A 100 8.45 0.78 34.67
C ASN A 100 9.58 -0.12 35.24
N ALA A 101 10.82 0.17 34.82
CA ALA A 101 12.04 -0.58 35.16
C ALA A 101 12.15 -2.01 34.58
N GLU A 102 11.18 -2.46 33.77
CA GLU A 102 11.28 -3.73 33.05
C GLU A 102 11.84 -3.55 31.64
N GLY A 103 12.96 -4.20 31.37
CA GLY A 103 13.63 -4.18 30.06
C GLY A 103 12.80 -4.84 28.97
N GLN A 104 12.80 -4.24 27.78
CA GLN A 104 12.00 -4.68 26.62
C GLN A 104 12.83 -5.37 25.54
N ALA A 105 14.16 -5.31 25.60
CA ALA A 105 15.02 -6.03 24.68
C ALA A 105 14.86 -7.55 24.83
N ASN A 106 14.75 -8.24 23.69
CA ASN A 106 14.50 -9.69 23.62
C ASN A 106 13.19 -10.15 24.32
N ARG A 107 12.29 -9.21 24.65
CA ARG A 107 10.95 -9.48 25.19
C ARG A 107 9.89 -9.16 24.15
N PHE A 108 8.98 -10.09 23.89
CA PHE A 108 8.08 -10.00 22.74
C PHE A 108 6.61 -9.82 23.11
N GLU A 109 6.29 -9.90 24.40
CA GLU A 109 4.93 -9.90 24.93
C GLU A 109 4.16 -8.64 24.52
N LEU A 110 4.80 -7.47 24.58
CA LEU A 110 4.17 -6.20 24.21
C LEU A 110 3.87 -6.13 22.70
N VAL A 111 4.84 -6.49 21.85
CA VAL A 111 4.66 -6.42 20.39
C VAL A 111 3.68 -7.47 19.91
N ASP A 112 3.74 -8.67 20.46
CA ASP A 112 2.84 -9.78 20.12
C ASP A 112 1.40 -9.45 20.56
N ALA A 113 1.20 -8.95 21.78
CA ALA A 113 -0.14 -8.61 22.28
C ALA A 113 -0.81 -7.44 21.53
N VAL A 114 -0.03 -6.56 20.88
CA VAL A 114 -0.58 -5.56 19.95
C VAL A 114 -1.02 -6.24 18.66
N THR A 115 -0.17 -7.11 18.11
CA THR A 115 -0.44 -7.79 16.83
C THR A 115 -1.52 -8.85 16.92
N ASP A 116 -1.72 -9.46 18.08
CA ASP A 116 -2.83 -10.40 18.32
C ASP A 116 -4.20 -9.71 18.25
N ILE A 117 -4.26 -8.42 18.57
CA ILE A 117 -5.50 -7.63 18.49
C ILE A 117 -5.65 -6.98 17.12
N MET A 118 -4.58 -6.38 16.60
CA MET A 118 -4.64 -5.51 15.42
C MET A 118 -4.24 -6.19 14.11
N GLY A 119 -3.63 -7.38 14.20
CA GLY A 119 -2.90 -8.02 13.10
C GLY A 119 -1.56 -7.33 12.81
N GLY A 120 -0.99 -7.67 11.65
CA GLY A 120 0.22 -7.03 11.12
C GLY A 120 1.47 -7.30 11.95
N THR A 121 2.36 -6.30 12.03
CA THR A 121 3.65 -6.43 12.71
C THR A 121 3.91 -5.24 13.63
N ALA A 122 4.61 -5.49 14.74
CA ALA A 122 5.03 -4.48 15.69
C ALA A 122 6.51 -4.64 16.02
N THR A 123 7.18 -3.52 16.25
CA THR A 123 8.62 -3.48 16.52
C THR A 123 8.96 -2.35 17.48
N LEU A 124 9.80 -2.65 18.47
CA LEU A 124 10.47 -1.65 19.30
C LEU A 124 11.91 -1.49 18.82
N PHE A 125 12.32 -0.24 18.64
CA PHE A 125 13.69 0.12 18.31
C PHE A 125 14.31 0.91 19.45
N SER A 126 15.52 0.53 19.85
CA SER A 126 16.34 1.35 20.73
C SER A 126 17.25 2.25 19.89
N ARG A 127 17.48 3.47 20.38
CA ARG A 127 18.41 4.41 19.76
C ARG A 127 19.83 4.06 20.18
N ASP A 128 20.69 3.86 19.20
CA ASP A 128 22.12 3.62 19.34
C ASP A 128 22.86 4.71 18.53
N ASP A 129 23.29 5.78 19.21
CA ASP A 129 23.78 7.03 18.60
C ASP A 129 22.80 7.59 17.54
N LYS A 130 23.14 7.44 16.26
CA LYS A 130 22.36 7.91 15.09
C LYS A 130 21.45 6.83 14.50
N ASP A 131 21.64 5.59 14.92
CA ASP A 131 20.96 4.42 14.41
C ASP A 131 19.86 3.95 15.36
N PHE A 132 19.00 3.09 14.83
CA PHE A 132 17.88 2.51 15.58
C PHE A 132 17.92 1.01 15.40
N VAL A 133 18.18 0.30 16.48
CA VAL A 133 18.36 -1.15 16.49
C VAL A 133 17.10 -1.82 16.95
N ARG A 134 16.66 -2.84 16.22
CA ARG A 134 15.47 -3.63 16.51
C ARG A 134 15.68 -4.48 17.77
N ILE A 135 15.12 -4.08 18.91
CA ILE A 135 15.31 -4.79 20.19
C ILE A 135 14.20 -5.80 20.49
N SER A 136 13.01 -5.59 19.93
CA SER A 136 11.86 -6.49 20.06
C SER A 136 10.97 -6.39 18.83
N THR A 137 10.53 -7.51 18.29
CA THR A 137 9.71 -7.54 17.06
C THR A 137 9.00 -8.87 16.89
N ASN A 138 7.87 -8.87 16.19
CA ASN A 138 7.24 -10.09 15.67
C ASN A 138 7.57 -10.37 14.18
N VAL A 139 8.37 -9.52 13.54
CA VAL A 139 8.84 -9.76 12.17
C VAL A 139 9.79 -10.96 12.16
N ILE A 140 9.50 -11.94 11.31
CA ILE A 140 10.31 -13.15 11.14
C ILE A 140 11.20 -13.03 9.90
N ALA A 141 12.48 -13.32 10.08
CA ALA A 141 13.48 -13.44 9.02
C ALA A 141 14.28 -14.74 9.24
N GLN A 142 14.43 -15.55 8.18
CA GLN A 142 15.18 -16.82 8.27
C GLN A 142 14.75 -17.71 9.46
N ASN A 143 13.43 -17.86 9.66
CA ASN A 143 12.81 -18.63 10.76
C ASN A 143 13.11 -18.13 12.19
N LYS A 144 13.61 -16.91 12.35
CA LYS A 144 13.84 -16.28 13.67
C LYS A 144 13.30 -14.85 13.67
N ARG A 145 13.05 -14.29 14.86
CA ARG A 145 12.69 -12.86 14.97
C ARG A 145 13.84 -12.01 14.47
N ALA A 146 13.54 -10.98 13.69
CA ALA A 146 14.51 -10.11 13.03
C ALA A 146 15.14 -9.07 13.97
N ILE A 147 15.45 -9.45 15.21
CA ILE A 147 16.11 -8.59 16.21
C ILE A 147 17.58 -8.30 15.82
N GLY A 148 18.14 -7.22 16.35
CA GLY A 148 19.54 -6.81 16.13
C GLY A 148 19.80 -6.13 14.78
N THR A 149 18.83 -6.15 13.86
CA THR A 149 18.92 -5.42 12.60
C THR A 149 18.69 -3.92 12.81
N VAL A 150 19.35 -3.10 11.99
CA VAL A 150 19.21 -1.64 12.02
C VAL A 150 18.05 -1.19 11.14
N LEU A 151 17.26 -0.22 11.59
CA LEU A 151 16.30 0.49 10.75
C LEU A 151 17.05 1.14 9.58
N ALA A 152 16.53 1.01 8.35
CA ALA A 152 17.16 1.52 7.14
C ALA A 152 17.71 2.96 7.33
N PRO A 153 19.04 3.19 7.34
CA PRO A 153 19.65 4.46 7.77
C PRO A 153 19.29 5.69 6.94
N ASP A 154 18.89 5.45 5.68
CA ASP A 154 18.48 6.45 4.69
C ASP A 154 16.97 6.39 4.40
N GLY A 155 16.21 5.63 5.19
CA GLY A 155 14.77 5.48 5.01
C GLY A 155 13.95 6.71 5.40
N LEU A 156 12.73 6.81 4.85
CA LEU A 156 11.82 7.90 5.18
C LEU A 156 11.43 7.93 6.67
N ALA A 157 11.28 6.75 7.28
CA ALA A 157 10.94 6.61 8.69
C ALA A 157 12.05 7.16 9.62
N ILE A 158 13.30 6.76 9.41
CA ILE A 158 14.41 7.23 10.26
C ILE A 158 14.64 8.73 10.09
N ALA A 159 14.44 9.27 8.88
CA ALA A 159 14.55 10.71 8.63
C ALA A 159 13.54 11.52 9.44
N ALA A 160 12.31 11.03 9.58
CA ALA A 160 11.28 11.67 10.42
C ALA A 160 11.59 11.50 11.92
N ILE A 161 11.94 10.29 12.37
CA ILE A 161 12.23 10.00 13.78
C ILE A 161 13.45 10.80 14.26
N ARG A 162 14.47 10.99 13.43
CA ARG A 162 15.63 11.85 13.75
C ARG A 162 15.24 13.31 13.98
N ARG A 163 14.14 13.78 13.39
CA ARG A 163 13.55 15.11 13.62
C ARG A 163 12.54 15.15 14.78
N GLY A 164 12.36 14.03 15.50
CA GLY A 164 11.36 13.92 16.57
C GLY A 164 9.91 13.89 16.07
N ALA A 165 9.69 13.58 14.78
CA ALA A 165 8.36 13.48 14.19
C ALA A 165 7.98 12.02 13.96
N ALA A 166 6.69 11.69 14.17
CA ALA A 166 6.14 10.41 13.75
C ALA A 166 6.15 10.30 12.22
N PHE A 167 6.26 9.07 11.72
CA PHE A 167 6.22 8.77 10.28
C PHE A 167 5.07 7.84 10.00
N TYR A 168 4.23 8.20 9.03
CA TYR A 168 3.21 7.31 8.48
C TYR A 168 3.41 7.20 6.98
N GLY A 169 3.48 5.97 6.48
CA GLY A 169 3.65 5.71 5.04
C GLY A 169 4.22 4.35 4.74
N THR A 170 4.54 4.11 3.47
CA THR A 170 5.03 2.81 3.01
C THR A 170 6.55 2.73 3.09
N VAL A 171 7.06 1.64 3.65
CA VAL A 171 8.49 1.31 3.73
C VAL A 171 8.73 -0.15 3.37
N ASP A 172 9.94 -0.46 2.90
CA ASP A 172 10.39 -1.83 2.77
C ASP A 172 10.97 -2.33 4.11
N ILE A 173 10.49 -3.48 4.57
CA ILE A 173 11.02 -4.17 5.74
C ILE A 173 11.44 -5.57 5.29
N LEU A 174 12.76 -5.75 5.12
CA LEU A 174 13.36 -7.04 4.76
C LEU A 174 12.85 -7.60 3.42
N GLY A 175 12.72 -6.74 2.41
CA GLY A 175 12.28 -7.09 1.06
C GLY A 175 10.77 -7.17 0.89
N ASN A 176 9.99 -6.75 1.89
CA ASN A 176 8.54 -6.76 1.85
C ASN A 176 7.98 -5.36 2.12
N PRO A 177 7.01 -4.86 1.32
CA PRO A 177 6.41 -3.56 1.53
C PRO A 177 5.40 -3.57 2.69
N PHE A 178 5.48 -2.58 3.56
CA PHE A 178 4.55 -2.37 4.68
C PHE A 178 4.09 -0.91 4.74
N VAL A 179 2.82 -0.70 5.09
CA VAL A 179 2.34 0.59 5.59
C VAL A 179 2.64 0.65 7.08
N THR A 180 3.44 1.63 7.52
CA THR A 180 3.92 1.77 8.91
C THR A 180 3.54 3.12 9.51
N GLY A 181 3.61 3.21 10.85
CA GLY A 181 3.29 4.38 11.67
C GLY A 181 4.27 4.62 12.81
#